data_AF-A0A7K2PAJ9-F1
#
_entry.id   AF-A0A7K2PAJ9-F1
#
_cell.length_a   1.000
_cell.length_b   1.000
_cell.length_c   1.000
_cell.angle_alpha   90.00
_cell.angle_beta   90.00
_cell.angle_gamma   90.00
#
_symmetry.space_group_name_H-M   'P 1'
#
loop_
_entity.id
_entity.type
_entity.pdbx_description
1 polymer ?
#
loop_
_entity_poly.entity_id
_entity_poly.type
_entity_poly.pdbx_seq_one_letter_code
_entity_poly.pdbx_strand_id
1 'polypeptide(L)'
;AAEVIREYLERELLARLVEFLGGRDATARATAVVTILGGLIYTRYLNPLPTPAALTPSETRHILTPALRTALASRPRTAATTTAGRQGSPTSG
;
A
#
# COMPACT_ATOMS: atom_id res chain seq x y z
N ALA A 1 13.95 -5.32 16.97
CA ALA A 1 12.84 -6.00 16.25
C ALA A 1 12.30 -5.14 15.10
N ALA A 2 11.83 -3.91 15.35
CA ALA A 2 11.28 -3.03 14.31
C ALA A 2 12.25 -2.74 13.14
N GLU A 3 13.54 -2.54 13.44
CA GLU A 3 14.58 -2.32 12.41
C GLU A 3 14.75 -3.49 11.45
N VAL A 4 14.81 -4.72 11.96
CA VAL A 4 14.93 -5.95 11.15
C VAL A 4 13.71 -6.12 10.23
N ILE A 5 12.55 -5.73 10.71
CA ILE A 5 11.29 -5.86 9.97
C ILE A 5 11.19 -4.78 8.90
N ARG A 6 11.61 -3.55 9.21
CA ARG A 6 11.75 -2.48 8.21
C ARG A 6 12.70 -2.91 7.09
N GLU A 7 13.88 -3.41 7.45
CA GLU A 7 14.89 -3.90 6.48
C GLU A 7 14.31 -5.01 5.60
N TYR A 8 13.63 -6.00 6.20
CA TYR A 8 12.98 -7.08 5.47
C TYR A 8 11.86 -6.59 4.55
N LEU A 9 10.98 -5.70 5.03
CA LEU A 9 9.88 -5.18 4.22
C LEU A 9 10.38 -4.32 3.05
N GLU A 10 11.37 -3.45 3.28
CA GLU A 10 11.89 -2.52 2.26
C GLU A 10 12.87 -3.17 1.28
N ARG A 11 13.79 -4.02 1.75
CA ARG A 11 14.83 -4.58 0.87
C ARG A 11 14.48 -5.96 0.34
N GLU A 12 13.94 -6.83 1.19
CA GLU A 12 13.72 -8.22 0.81
C GLU A 12 12.35 -8.41 0.14
N LEU A 13 11.29 -7.84 0.70
CA LEU A 13 9.93 -8.06 0.22
C LEU A 13 9.54 -7.11 -0.91
N LEU A 14 9.79 -5.81 -0.74
CA LEU A 14 9.43 -4.81 -1.74
C LEU A 14 10.23 -5.01 -3.03
N ALA A 15 11.55 -5.15 -2.96
CA ALA A 15 12.39 -5.33 -4.16
C ALA A 15 11.96 -6.56 -4.97
N ARG A 16 11.76 -7.71 -4.31
CA ARG A 16 11.28 -8.93 -4.97
C ARG A 16 9.88 -8.76 -5.57
N LEU A 17 8.99 -8.03 -4.91
CA LEU A 17 7.66 -7.74 -5.46
C LEU A 17 7.73 -6.81 -6.67
N VAL A 18 8.61 -5.81 -6.66
CA VAL A 18 8.80 -4.92 -7.81
C VAL A 18 9.32 -5.70 -9.02
N GLU A 19 10.34 -6.52 -8.81
CA GLU A 19 10.89 -7.40 -9.85
C GLU A 19 9.85 -8.38 -10.38
N PHE A 20 9.10 -9.03 -9.48
CA PHE A 20 8.06 -9.98 -9.85
C PHE A 20 6.89 -9.34 -10.60
N LEU A 21 6.41 -8.17 -10.17
CA LEU A 21 5.24 -7.52 -10.76
C LEU A 21 5.54 -6.89 -12.11
N GLY A 22 6.76 -6.36 -12.31
CA GLY A 22 7.21 -5.73 -13.54
C GLY A 22 6.31 -4.59 -14.05
N GLY A 23 6.69 -4.00 -15.19
CA GLY A 23 5.89 -2.97 -15.86
C GLY A 23 5.89 -1.59 -15.20
N ARG A 24 5.16 -0.65 -15.83
CA ARG A 24 5.26 0.81 -15.59
C ARG A 24 4.97 1.25 -14.15
N ASP A 25 4.10 0.53 -13.45
CA ASP A 25 3.65 0.88 -12.09
C ASP A 25 4.07 -0.16 -11.04
N ALA A 26 5.08 -1.00 -11.34
CA ALA A 26 5.55 -2.08 -10.46
C ALA A 26 5.81 -1.62 -9.03
N THR A 27 6.59 -0.55 -8.86
CA THR A 27 6.92 0.03 -7.56
C THR A 27 5.69 0.48 -6.80
N ALA A 28 4.77 1.21 -7.44
CA ALA A 28 3.56 1.69 -6.78
C ALA A 28 2.67 0.53 -6.31
N ARG A 29 2.50 -0.50 -7.14
CA ARG A 29 1.74 -1.71 -6.80
C ARG A 29 2.39 -2.51 -5.68
N ALA A 30 3.72 -2.70 -5.76
CA ALA A 30 4.48 -3.39 -4.72
C ALA A 30 4.39 -2.65 -3.38
N THR A 31 4.53 -1.32 -3.36
CA THR A 31 4.38 -0.51 -2.14
C THR A 31 2.99 -0.64 -1.53
N ALA A 32 1.93 -0.63 -2.34
CA ALA A 32 0.56 -0.81 -1.85
C ALA A 32 0.38 -2.20 -1.22
N VAL A 33 0.88 -3.25 -1.87
CA VAL A 33 0.84 -4.63 -1.35
C VAL A 33 1.63 -4.76 -0.05
N VAL A 34 2.87 -4.25 -0.01
CA VAL A 34 3.73 -4.29 1.19
C VAL A 34 3.09 -3.53 2.34
N THR A 35 2.44 -2.40 2.09
CA THR A 35 1.73 -1.64 3.14
C THR A 35 0.59 -2.46 3.75
N ILE A 36 -0.21 -3.14 2.93
CA ILE A 36 -1.32 -3.99 3.42
C ILE A 36 -0.78 -5.15 4.26
N LEU A 37 0.22 -5.88 3.74
CA LEU A 37 0.82 -7.01 4.44
C LEU A 37 1.57 -6.58 5.71
N GLY A 38 2.28 -5.46 5.65
CA GLY A 38 2.99 -4.87 6.78
C GLY A 38 2.06 -4.50 7.92
N GLY A 39 0.90 -3.90 7.61
CA GLY A 39 -0.13 -3.60 8.62
C GLY A 39 -0.67 -4.86 9.29
N LEU A 40 -0.95 -5.93 8.52
CA LEU A 40 -1.34 -7.22 9.08
C LEU A 40 -0.24 -7.80 9.98
N ILE A 41 1.00 -7.86 9.49
CA ILE A 41 2.13 -8.45 10.23
C ILE A 41 2.36 -7.67 11.53
N TYR A 42 2.33 -6.34 11.48
CA TYR A 42 2.49 -5.48 12.65
C TYR A 42 1.40 -5.76 13.69
N THR A 43 0.13 -5.69 13.29
CA THR A 43 -1.01 -5.83 14.22
C THR A 43 -1.27 -7.26 14.68
N ARG A 44 -0.69 -8.26 14.02
CA ARG A 44 -0.84 -9.67 14.38
C ARG A 44 0.31 -10.22 15.20
N TYR A 45 1.55 -9.80 14.92
CA TYR A 45 2.75 -10.42 15.49
C TYR A 45 3.63 -9.48 16.31
N LEU A 46 3.63 -8.18 16.02
CA LEU A 46 4.54 -7.22 16.69
C LEU A 46 3.84 -6.42 17.77
N ASN A 47 2.64 -5.96 17.47
CA ASN A 47 1.75 -5.27 18.38
C ASN A 47 0.37 -5.96 18.28
N PRO A 48 0.23 -7.17 18.87
CA PRO A 48 -0.95 -8.00 18.70
C PRO A 48 -2.19 -7.28 19.23
N LEU A 49 -3.02 -6.81 18.31
CA LEU A 49 -4.36 -6.33 18.64
C LEU A 49 -5.30 -7.54 18.75
N PRO A 50 -6.29 -7.54 19.67
CA PRO A 50 -7.15 -8.70 19.90
C PRO A 50 -7.84 -9.20 18.62
N THR A 51 -8.38 -8.29 17.80
CA THR A 51 -9.15 -8.65 16.60
C THR A 51 -8.28 -9.26 15.49
N PRO A 52 -7.18 -8.61 15.02
CA PRO A 52 -6.34 -9.18 13.97
C PRO A 52 -5.57 -10.43 14.39
N ALA A 53 -5.25 -10.57 15.69
CA ALA A 53 -4.57 -11.76 16.21
C ALA A 53 -5.49 -13.00 16.22
N ALA A 54 -6.79 -12.82 16.47
CA ALA A 54 -7.76 -13.90 16.54
C ALA A 54 -8.18 -14.47 15.17
N LEU A 55 -7.94 -13.75 14.07
CA LEU A 55 -8.36 -14.20 12.74
C LEU A 55 -7.68 -15.52 12.37
N THR A 56 -8.45 -16.45 11.82
CA THR A 56 -7.91 -17.63 11.15
C THR A 56 -7.23 -17.24 9.83
N PRO A 57 -6.37 -18.10 9.27
CA PRO A 57 -5.79 -17.88 7.95
C PRO A 57 -6.86 -17.74 6.84
N SER A 58 -7.97 -18.47 6.93
CA SER A 58 -9.10 -18.38 6.00
C SER A 58 -9.78 -17.01 6.05
N GLU A 59 -10.10 -16.52 7.25
CA GLU A 59 -10.73 -15.21 7.42
C GLU A 59 -9.79 -14.08 6.98
N THR A 60 -8.51 -14.18 7.34
CA THR A 60 -7.47 -13.23 6.90
C THR A 60 -7.43 -13.15 5.37
N ARG A 61 -7.41 -14.31 4.69
CA ARG A 61 -7.44 -14.37 3.22
C ARG A 61 -8.72 -13.77 2.66
N HIS A 62 -9.87 -14.12 3.23
CA HIS A 62 -11.17 -13.62 2.77
C HIS A 62 -11.25 -12.10 2.84
N ILE A 63 -10.79 -11.50 3.94
CA ILE A 63 -10.82 -10.04 4.16
C ILE A 63 -9.81 -9.31 3.28
N LEU A 64 -8.59 -9.82 3.15
CA LEU A 64 -7.50 -9.08 2.51
C LEU A 64 -7.38 -9.29 0.99
N THR A 65 -7.87 -10.42 0.47
CA THR A 65 -7.75 -10.74 -0.97
C THR A 65 -8.34 -9.64 -1.87
N PRO A 66 -9.53 -9.06 -1.61
CA PRO A 66 -10.07 -7.99 -2.44
C PRO A 66 -9.20 -6.73 -2.46
N ALA A 67 -8.67 -6.33 -1.30
CA ALA A 67 -7.77 -5.18 -1.17
C ALA A 67 -6.45 -5.41 -1.91
N LEU A 68 -5.87 -6.60 -1.77
CA LEU A 68 -4.66 -7.00 -2.49
C LEU A 68 -4.88 -7.05 -4.01
N ARG A 69 -6.01 -7.58 -4.49
CA ARG A 69 -6.35 -7.55 -5.92
C ARG A 69 -6.44 -6.12 -6.45
N THR A 70 -7.02 -5.21 -5.67
CA THR A 70 -7.11 -3.80 -6.03
C THR A 70 -5.74 -3.13 -6.08
N ALA A 71 -4.84 -3.46 -5.14
CA ALA A 71 -3.47 -2.96 -5.13
C ALA A 71 -2.63 -3.49 -6.30
N LEU A 72 -2.90 -4.72 -6.74
CA LEU A 72 -2.22 -5.37 -7.86
C LEU A 72 -2.75 -4.92 -9.23
N ALA A 73 -4.03 -4.52 -9.31
CA ALA A 73 -4.59 -3.95 -10.52
C ALA A 73 -3.91 -2.61 -10.79
N SER A 74 -3.24 -2.48 -11.94
CA SER A 74 -2.60 -1.24 -12.37
C SER A 74 -3.63 -0.11 -12.35
N ARG A 75 -3.56 0.76 -11.35
CA ARG A 75 -4.39 1.96 -11.31
C ARG A 75 -3.62 3.05 -12.06
N PRO A 76 -4.16 3.59 -13.17
CA PRO A 76 -3.62 4.80 -13.76
C PRO A 76 -3.55 5.83 -12.64
N ARG A 77 -2.37 6.39 -12.43
CA ARG A 77 -2.15 7.46 -11.48
C ARG A 77 -3.15 8.55 -11.86
N THR A 78 -4.19 8.74 -11.06
CA THR A 78 -5.05 9.93 -11.18
C THR A 78 -4.08 11.08 -11.04
N ALA A 79 -3.80 11.75 -12.18
CA ALA A 79 -2.95 12.92 -12.22
C ALA A 79 -3.43 13.83 -11.11
N ALA A 80 -2.52 14.20 -10.21
CA ALA A 80 -2.78 15.19 -9.20
C ALA A 80 -3.49 16.35 -9.90
N THR A 81 -4.74 16.61 -9.52
CA THR A 81 -5.50 17.75 -9.98
C THR A 81 -4.62 18.97 -9.76
N THR A 82 -4.11 19.51 -10.86
CA THR A 82 -3.46 20.80 -10.88
C THR A 82 -4.51 21.82 -10.44
N THR A 83 -4.58 22.09 -9.14
CA THR A 83 -5.23 23.28 -8.61
C THR A 83 -4.34 24.48 -8.94
N ALA A 84 -4.20 24.77 -10.23
CA ALA A 84 -3.64 26.01 -10.75
C ALA A 84 -4.60 26.49 -11.84
N GLY A 85 -5.68 27.15 -11.42
CA GLY A 85 -6.70 27.58 -12.37
C GLY A 85 -7.97 28.17 -11.78
N ARG A 86 -7.92 28.90 -10.65
CA ARG A 86 -8.96 29.89 -10.30
C ARG A 86 -8.57 30.72 -9.07
N GLN A 87 -7.69 31.69 -9.25
CA GLN A 87 -7.77 32.90 -8.43
C GLN A 87 -7.86 34.07 -9.41
N GLY A 88 -9.08 34.61 -9.49
CA GLY A 88 -9.47 35.61 -10.45
C GLY A 88 -8.89 36.97 -10.13
N SER A 89 -8.67 37.73 -11.20
CA SER A 89 -8.51 39.17 -11.18
C SER A 89 -9.76 39.85 -10.62
N PRO A 90 -9.60 40.94 -9.86
CA PRO A 90 -10.50 42.07 -9.94
C PRO A 90 -9.78 43.22 -10.63
N THR A 91 -10.16 43.46 -11.89
CA THR A 91 -10.03 44.78 -12.50
C THR A 91 -11.21 45.62 -12.04
N SER A 92 -10.95 46.69 -11.30
CA SER A 92 -11.87 47.83 -11.21
C SER A 92 -11.05 49.09 -11.37
N GLY A 93 -11.21 49.72 -12.55
CA GLY A 93 -11.12 51.16 -12.69
C GLY A 93 -12.47 51.81 -12.43
#